data_AF-A0A151UBH3-F1
#
_entry.id   AF-A0A151UBH3-F1
#
_cell.length_a   1.000
_cell.length_b   1.000
_cell.length_c   1.000
_cell.angle_alpha   90.00
_cell.angle_beta   90.00
_cell.angle_gamma   90.00
#
_symmetry.space_group_name_H-M   'P 1'
#
loop_
_entity.id
_entity.type
_entity.pdbx_description
1 polymer ?
#
loop_
_entity_poly.entity_id
_entity_poly.type
_entity_poly.pdbx_seq_one_letter_code
_entity_poly.pdbx_strand_id
1 'polypeptide(L)' 'MNRTLNERAKSMRIHERLSKKLWADVVSTTTYLINRGPSIPTRFKIPKEEWKSKDVSLSHLKVFGCVSYV' A
#
# COMPACT_ATOMS: atom_id res chain seq x y z
N MET A 1 -2.62 -12.99 -6.28
CA MET A 1 -2.25 -11.72 -5.60
C MET A 1 -0.78 -11.66 -5.19
N ASN A 2 -0.14 -12.78 -4.81
CA ASN A 2 1.23 -12.80 -4.27
C ASN A 2 2.28 -12.15 -5.18
N ARG A 3 2.21 -12.36 -6.50
CA ARG A 3 3.11 -11.72 -7.47
C ARG A 3 2.99 -10.18 -7.43
N THR A 4 1.78 -9.64 -7.55
CA THR A 4 1.52 -8.19 -7.50
C THR A 4 2.01 -7.55 -6.21
N LEU A 5 1.76 -8.20 -5.07
CA LEU A 5 2.21 -7.71 -3.77
C LEU A 5 3.75 -7.67 -3.70
N ASN A 6 4.41 -8.75 -4.11
CA ASN A 6 5.86 -8.85 -4.06
C ASN A 6 6.55 -7.82 -4.97
N GLU A 7 6.06 -7.66 -6.21
CA GLU A 7 6.65 -6.70 -7.17
C GLU A 7 6.47 -5.25 -6.71
N ARG A 8 5.27 -4.88 -6.20
CA ARG A 8 5.03 -3.53 -5.68
C ARG A 8 5.85 -3.25 -4.41
N ALA A 9 5.93 -4.20 -3.49
CA ALA A 9 6.73 -4.07 -2.27
C ALA A 9 8.24 -3.94 -2.59
N LYS A 10 8.76 -4.75 -3.51
CA LYS A 10 10.14 -4.62 -3.99
C LYS A 10 10.41 -3.24 -4.59
N SER A 11 9.51 -2.78 -5.47
CA SER A 11 9.63 -1.48 -6.13
C SER A 11 9.67 -0.33 -5.11
N MET A 12 8.71 -0.29 -4.18
CA MET A 12 8.68 0.71 -3.10
C MET A 12 9.96 0.70 -2.25
N ARG A 13 10.45 -0.48 -1.85
CA ARG A 13 11.67 -0.61 -1.05
C ARG A 13 12.91 -0.11 -1.79
N ILE A 14 13.04 -0.44 -3.08
CA ILE A 14 14.19 -0.05 -3.91
C ILE A 14 14.17 1.45 -4.18
N HIS A 15 12.99 2.01 -4.45
CA HIS A 15 12.81 3.45 -4.69
C HIS A 15 13.32 4.29 -3.51
N GLU A 16 12.90 3.93 -2.29
CA GLU A 16 13.32 4.59 -1.05
C GLU A 16 14.66 4.07 -0.49
N ARG A 17 15.36 3.20 -1.23
CA ARG A 17 16.67 2.61 -0.84
C ARG A 17 16.68 1.98 0.55
N LEU A 18 15.55 1.39 0.96
CA LEU A 18 15.38 0.83 2.30
C LEU A 18 16.06 -0.53 2.47
N SER A 19 16.55 -0.79 3.68
CA SER A 19 17.14 -2.08 4.07
C SER A 19 16.15 -3.24 3.88
N LYS A 20 16.66 -4.43 3.55
CA LYS A 20 15.85 -5.67 3.52
C LYS A 20 15.23 -5.99 4.89
N LYS A 21 15.78 -5.47 5.98
CA LYS A 21 15.22 -5.63 7.34
C LYS A 21 13.81 -5.06 7.47
N LEU A 22 13.47 -4.03 6.69
CA LEU A 22 12.16 -3.38 6.67
C LEU A 22 11.15 -4.08 5.74
N TRP A 23 11.46 -5.30 5.26
CA TRP A 23 10.61 -6.01 4.30
C TRP A 23 9.17 -6.20 4.80
N ALA A 24 8.99 -6.56 6.07
CA ALA A 24 7.66 -6.74 6.66
C ALA A 24 6.84 -5.43 6.62
N ASP A 25 7.46 -4.31 6.99
CA ASP A 25 6.80 -3.00 7.00
C ASP A 25 6.45 -2.53 5.59
N VAL A 26 7.34 -2.76 4.63
CA VAL A 26 7.08 -2.45 3.22
C VAL A 26 5.91 -3.29 2.70
N VAL A 27 5.90 -4.60 2.93
CA VAL A 27 4.81 -5.49 2.49
C VAL A 27 3.48 -5.09 3.14
N SER A 28 3.49 -4.75 4.44
CA SER A 28 2.32 -4.26 5.15
C SER A 28 1.78 -2.97 4.52
N THR A 29 2.67 -2.01 4.25
CA THR A 29 2.33 -0.73 3.61
C THR A 29 1.81 -0.95 2.19
N THR A 30 2.45 -1.79 1.38
CA THR A 30 1.97 -2.13 0.04
C THR A 30 0.58 -2.77 0.07
N THR A 31 0.34 -3.68 1.01
CA THR A 31 -0.98 -4.31 1.19
C THR A 31 -2.03 -3.27 1.59
N TYR A 32 -1.67 -2.35 2.49
CA TYR A 32 -2.52 -1.25 2.93
C TYR A 32 -2.98 -0.38 1.75
N LEU A 33 -2.06 -0.03 0.84
CA LEU A 33 -2.31 0.77 -0.36
C LEU A 33 -3.11 0.00 -1.41
N ILE A 34 -2.80 -1.29 -1.67
CA ILE A 34 -3.56 -2.13 -2.62
C ILE A 34 -5.03 -2.19 -2.23
N ASN A 35 -5.33 -2.33 -0.95
CA ASN A 35 -6.71 -2.43 -0.47
C ASN A 35 -7.46 -1.09 -0.52
N ARG A 36 -6.75 0.04 -0.63
CA ARG A 36 -7.32 1.40 -0.61
C ARG A 36 -7.20 2.14 -1.95
N GLY A 37 -6.61 1.51 -2.94
CA GLY A 37 -6.56 2.01 -4.31
C GLY A 37 -7.67 1.43 -5.18
N PRO A 38 -8.00 2.08 -6.31
CA PRO A 38 -8.88 1.52 -7.31
C PRO A 38 -8.28 0.22 -7.87
N SER A 39 -9.10 -0.80 -8.05
CA SER A 39 -8.65 -2.13 -8.47
C SER A 39 -9.40 -2.61 -9.71
N ILE A 40 -8.67 -3.07 -10.73
CA ILE A 40 -9.25 -3.49 -12.02
C ILE A 40 -10.26 -4.64 -11.85
N PRO A 41 -9.97 -5.72 -11.08
CA PRO A 41 -10.94 -6.79 -10.83
C PRO A 41 -12.28 -6.32 -10.22
N THR A 42 -12.27 -5.20 -9.49
CA THR A 42 -13.46 -4.61 -8.88
C THR A 42 -14.02 -3.43 -9.68
N ARG A 43 -13.77 -3.37 -11.00
CA ARG A 43 -14.21 -2.27 -11.89
C ARG A 43 -13.80 -0.90 -11.35
N PHE A 44 -12.55 -0.79 -10.90
CA PHE A 44 -11.96 0.42 -10.29
C PHE A 44 -12.58 0.85 -8.95
N LYS A 45 -13.45 0.05 -8.34
CA LYS A 45 -13.88 0.25 -6.95
C LYS A 45 -12.73 0.01 -5.97
N ILE A 46 -12.82 0.60 -4.78
CA ILE A 46 -11.85 0.43 -3.71
C ILE A 46 -12.19 -0.84 -2.91
N PRO A 47 -11.31 -1.86 -2.85
CA PRO A 47 -11.60 -3.13 -2.18
C PRO A 47 -11.99 -2.97 -0.69
N LYS A 48 -11.35 -2.04 0.02
CA LYS A 48 -11.63 -1.79 1.42
C LYS A 48 -13.03 -1.20 1.66
N GLU A 49 -13.49 -0.35 0.76
CA GLU A 49 -14.83 0.24 0.82
C GLU A 49 -15.89 -0.81 0.54
N GLU A 50 -15.68 -1.65 -0.48
CA GLU A 50 -16.60 -2.75 -0.80
C GLU A 50 -16.71 -3.74 0.35
N TRP A 51 -15.59 -4.10 0.99
CA TRP A 51 -15.62 -5.03 2.13
C TRP A 51 -16.26 -4.39 3.38
N LYS A 52 -15.95 -3.12 3.69
CA LYS A 52 -16.49 -2.48 4.89
C LYS A 52 -17.85 -1.80 4.69
N SER A 53 -18.35 -1.76 3.46
CA SER A 53 -19.51 -0.93 3.05
C SER A 53 -19.42 0.50 3.59
N LYS A 54 -18.20 1.06 3.59
CA LYS A 54 -17.89 2.38 4.16
C LYS A 54 -16.70 3.00 3.43
N ASP A 55 -16.84 4.27 3.10
CA ASP A 55 -15.79 5.07 2.46
C ASP A 55 -14.50 5.12 3.28
N VAL A 56 -13.37 5.15 2.59
CA VAL A 56 -12.04 5.20 3.21
C VAL A 56 -11.44 6.59 3.01
N SER A 57 -11.14 7.28 4.11
CA SER A 57 -10.35 8.52 4.05
C SER A 57 -8.90 8.23 3.71
N LEU A 58 -8.36 8.93 2.71
CA LEU A 58 -6.95 8.90 2.31
C LEU A 58 -6.15 10.12 2.79
N SER A 59 -6.78 11.03 3.55
CA SER A 59 -6.18 12.28 4.05
C SER A 59 -4.91 12.10 4.89
N HIS A 60 -4.77 10.93 5.53
CA HIS A 60 -3.63 10.58 6.36
C HIS A 60 -2.41 10.06 5.56
N LEU A 61 -2.57 9.78 4.26
CA LEU A 61 -1.47 9.25 3.45
C LEU A 61 -0.37 10.30 3.29
N LYS A 62 0.88 9.83 3.36
CA LYS A 62 2.10 10.60 3.10
C LYS A 62 2.96 9.85 2.09
N VAL A 63 3.92 10.55 1.49
CA VAL A 63 4.91 9.94 0.61
C VAL A 63 5.66 8.87 1.40
N PHE A 64 5.78 7.68 0.83
CA PHE A 64 6.51 6.58 1.47
C PHE A 64 7.97 7.00 1.67
N GLY A 65 8.55 6.77 2.86
CA GLY A 65 9.92 7.23 3.17
C GLY A 65 10.03 8.70 3.60
N CYS A 66 8.93 9.45 3.73
CA CYS A 66 8.99 10.82 4.23
C CYS A 66 9.51 10.90 5.68
N VAL A 67 10.12 12.04 6.03
CA VAL A 67 10.51 12.34 7.41
C VAL A 67 9.26 12.36 8.30
N SER A 68 9.29 11.63 9.41
CA SER A 68 8.25 11.63 10.44
C SER A 68 8.83 12.06 11.78
N TYR A 69 8.09 12.89 12.51
CA TYR A 69 8.41 13.25 13.89
C TYR A 69 7.58 12.40 14.85
N VAL A 70 8.16 12.01 15.97
CA VAL A 70 7.50 11.32 17.09
C VAL A 70 7.20 12.32 18.19
#